data_AF-A0A6I2MT88-F1
#
_entry.id   AF-A0A6I2MT88-F1
#
_cell.length_a   1.000
_cell.length_b   1.000
_cell.length_c   1.000
_cell.angle_alpha   90.00
_cell.angle_beta   90.00
_cell.angle_gamma   90.00
#
_symmetry.space_group_name_H-M   'P 1'
#
loop_
_entity.id
_entity.type
_entity.pdbx_description
1 polymer ?
#
loop_
_entity_poly.entity_id
_entity_poly.type
_entity_poly.pdbx_seq_one_letter_code
_entity_poly.pdbx_strand_id
1 'polypeptide(L)'
;MMKIKNIRARFVLLFAITGFLAPSTVHAQFFKKLKKNVEDRVVEVAGEKSDQLLGGETKTTVNDNVKTGADTKTTPTETLVKKVDPSLQDQEVLRFKAPSKDFRDIVIQAYNGLPRYGELNFQSGSNALITNKAYKALLELKFLEDTFKDMDRSKLTKHINTAGDLAKKNSEFAQNNLRILAGETLSEDKLKEYFCDSEAPSPCSFYNRAGERMHVSYWGGTSTNEFAQNRSYTTFVKEYFDTLKNWSQSFYTNDSEVAYYVAKGLVGEKYDFKEKGYWIGNLFSIGGDFILHQSNFLAYTENEKAIRHQAKKIFLPMDADKAKTYKLIPRSPVYVVFKVLVSPKPNNTTSVKWEYELESPIVEIYKDVTLTDKMGEVDINSTNLKN
;
A
#
# COMPACT_ATOMS: atom_id res chain seq x y z
N MET A 1 -43.23 -31.15 43.87
CA MET A 1 -43.04 -31.53 42.45
C MET A 1 -42.86 -30.24 41.65
N MET A 2 -41.66 -30.03 41.06
CA MET A 2 -41.33 -29.30 39.81
C MET A 2 -41.85 -27.84 39.60
N LYS A 3 -41.16 -26.81 39.07
CA LYS A 3 -39.78 -26.38 38.71
C LYS A 3 -39.90 -24.92 38.18
N ILE A 4 -38.75 -24.25 37.97
CA ILE A 4 -38.40 -23.16 37.01
C ILE A 4 -37.69 -22.03 37.79
N LYS A 5 -36.36 -21.99 37.94
CA LYS A 5 -35.21 -21.74 37.02
C LYS A 5 -35.07 -20.29 36.47
N ASN A 6 -33.96 -19.69 36.94
CA ASN A 6 -33.03 -18.76 36.28
C ASN A 6 -33.28 -17.24 36.29
N ILE A 7 -32.88 -16.65 37.43
CA ILE A 7 -32.39 -15.28 37.59
C ILE A 7 -30.91 -15.22 37.12
N ARG A 8 -30.63 -14.77 35.89
CA ARG A 8 -29.30 -14.31 35.45
C ARG A 8 -29.44 -13.36 34.24
N ALA A 9 -29.78 -12.09 34.48
CA ALA A 9 -29.70 -11.05 33.44
C ALA A 9 -29.65 -9.61 34.00
N ARG A 10 -29.01 -9.36 35.17
CA ARG A 10 -28.87 -7.98 35.71
C ARG A 10 -27.50 -7.63 36.32
N PHE A 11 -26.41 -8.31 35.94
CA PHE A 11 -25.08 -8.01 36.50
C PHE A 11 -23.97 -7.62 35.49
N VAL A 12 -24.30 -7.36 34.23
CA VAL A 12 -23.28 -6.96 33.23
C VAL A 12 -23.20 -5.43 33.01
N LEU A 13 -24.16 -4.65 33.52
CA LEU A 13 -24.16 -3.19 33.31
C LEU A 13 -23.53 -2.36 34.46
N LEU A 14 -22.95 -3.00 35.49
CA LEU A 14 -22.30 -2.28 36.60
C LEU A 14 -20.76 -2.42 36.63
N PHE A 15 -20.15 -3.17 35.72
CA PHE A 15 -18.69 -3.29 35.61
C PHE A 15 -18.05 -2.39 34.54
N ALA A 16 -18.86 -1.70 33.73
CA ALA A 16 -18.34 -0.86 32.64
C ALA A 16 -18.03 0.59 33.06
N ILE A 17 -18.37 1.02 34.29
CA ILE A 17 -18.23 2.43 34.72
C ILE A 17 -17.22 2.63 35.87
N THR A 18 -16.69 1.57 36.48
CA THR A 18 -15.68 1.70 37.58
C THR A 18 -14.26 1.28 37.20
N GLY A 19 -13.99 0.96 35.93
CA GLY A 19 -12.68 0.47 35.47
C GLY A 19 -11.64 1.53 35.11
N PHE A 20 -11.97 2.82 35.15
CA PHE A 20 -11.05 3.90 34.72
C PHE A 20 -10.29 4.60 35.86
N LEU A 21 -10.30 4.05 37.09
CA LEU A 21 -9.59 4.63 38.24
C LEU A 21 -8.84 3.58 39.06
N ALA A 22 -7.92 2.82 38.45
CA ALA A 22 -6.96 2.00 39.18
C ALA A 22 -5.53 2.15 38.60
N PRO A 23 -4.49 2.23 39.46
CA PRO A 23 -3.12 2.55 39.04
C PRO A 23 -2.46 1.42 38.22
N SER A 24 -1.52 1.84 37.37
CA SER A 24 -0.80 1.10 36.31
C SER A 24 -0.01 -0.15 36.74
N THR A 25 -0.03 -0.54 38.01
CA THR A 25 0.72 -1.68 38.55
C THR A 25 -0.03 -3.02 38.44
N VAL A 26 -1.37 -3.01 38.34
CA VAL A 26 -2.18 -4.24 38.25
C VAL A 26 -2.14 -4.85 36.84
N HIS A 27 -1.96 -4.03 35.80
CA HIS A 27 -1.86 -4.50 34.41
C HIS A 27 -0.54 -5.24 34.15
N ALA A 28 0.58 -4.80 34.76
CA ALA A 28 1.88 -5.45 34.61
C ALA A 28 1.94 -6.87 35.21
N GLN A 29 1.22 -7.13 36.31
CA GLN A 29 1.16 -8.46 36.91
C GLN A 29 0.31 -9.44 36.09
N PHE A 30 -0.75 -8.96 35.44
CA PHE A 30 -1.56 -9.77 34.52
C PHE A 30 -0.74 -10.17 33.28
N PHE A 31 -0.03 -9.22 32.65
CA PHE A 31 0.83 -9.52 31.51
C PHE A 31 2.02 -10.43 31.86
N LYS A 32 2.59 -10.31 33.08
CA LYS A 32 3.62 -11.26 33.55
C LYS A 32 3.07 -12.68 33.74
N LYS A 33 1.87 -12.84 34.30
CA LYS A 33 1.23 -14.16 34.44
C LYS A 33 0.84 -14.76 33.08
N LEU A 34 0.38 -13.93 32.15
CA LEU A 34 0.03 -14.37 30.80
C LEU A 34 1.27 -14.80 30.01
N LYS A 35 2.37 -14.04 30.09
CA LYS A 35 3.65 -14.40 29.46
C LYS A 35 4.19 -15.71 30.00
N LYS A 36 4.17 -15.89 31.33
CA LYS A 36 4.63 -17.14 31.97
C LYS A 36 3.78 -18.36 31.57
N ASN A 37 2.45 -18.23 31.53
CA ASN A 37 1.57 -19.31 31.06
C ASN A 37 1.75 -19.67 29.58
N VAL A 38 2.17 -18.71 28.74
CA VAL A 38 2.47 -18.97 27.33
C VAL A 38 3.84 -19.63 27.18
N GLU A 39 4.85 -19.19 27.93
CA GLU A 39 6.18 -19.82 27.95
C GLU A 39 6.12 -21.25 28.48
N ASP A 40 5.40 -21.50 29.58
CA ASP A 40 5.25 -22.84 30.16
C ASP A 40 4.52 -23.81 29.19
N ARG A 41 3.51 -23.34 28.45
CA ARG A 41 2.81 -24.14 27.42
C ARG A 41 3.65 -24.41 26.18
N VAL A 42 4.53 -23.48 25.79
CA VAL A 42 5.43 -23.69 24.65
C VAL A 42 6.51 -24.72 25.00
N VAL A 43 6.98 -24.73 26.26
CA VAL A 43 7.94 -25.73 26.75
C VAL A 43 7.28 -27.10 26.88
N GLU A 44 6.03 -27.18 27.35
CA GLU A 44 5.26 -28.44 27.43
C GLU A 44 5.02 -29.05 26.04
N VAL A 45 4.60 -28.24 25.06
CA VAL A 45 4.36 -28.69 23.68
C VAL A 45 5.67 -29.02 22.93
N ALA A 46 6.79 -28.40 23.30
CA ALA A 46 8.10 -28.72 22.74
C ALA A 46 8.69 -30.02 23.33
N GLY A 47 8.46 -30.28 24.62
CA GLY A 47 8.86 -31.53 25.29
C GLY A 47 8.05 -32.75 24.81
N GLU A 48 6.73 -32.59 24.64
CA GLU A 48 5.87 -33.68 24.13
C GLU A 48 6.16 -34.03 22.66
N LYS A 49 6.67 -33.08 21.86
CA LYS A 49 7.08 -33.32 20.47
C LYS A 49 8.49 -33.86 20.30
N SER A 50 9.42 -33.61 21.24
CA SER A 50 10.76 -34.20 21.18
C SER A 50 10.77 -35.67 21.54
N ASP A 51 9.90 -36.08 22.47
CA ASP A 51 9.82 -37.48 22.94
C ASP A 51 9.08 -38.39 21.94
N GLN A 52 8.28 -37.83 21.03
CA GLN A 52 7.64 -38.58 19.94
C GLN A 52 8.50 -38.72 18.67
N LEU A 53 9.58 -37.94 18.52
CA LEU A 53 10.43 -37.92 17.31
C LEU A 53 11.75 -38.69 17.43
N LEU A 54 12.08 -39.26 18.60
CA LEU A 54 13.33 -39.99 18.85
C LEU A 54 13.18 -41.52 18.98
N GLY A 55 11.98 -42.07 18.72
CA GLY A 55 11.74 -43.51 18.70
C GLY A 55 11.56 -44.06 17.27
N GLY A 56 12.66 -44.37 16.58
CA GLY A 56 12.58 -45.03 15.28
C GLY A 56 13.92 -45.13 14.55
N GLU A 57 14.62 -46.24 14.77
CA GLU A 57 15.81 -46.64 14.01
C GLU A 57 15.50 -46.86 12.52
N THR A 58 16.28 -46.30 11.58
CA THR A 58 17.19 -47.07 10.69
C THR A 58 17.93 -46.19 9.65
N LYS A 59 19.28 -46.28 9.73
CA LYS A 59 20.30 -46.39 8.67
C LYS A 59 20.28 -45.49 7.41
N THR A 60 21.22 -44.53 7.44
CA THR A 60 22.34 -44.31 6.50
C THR A 60 22.16 -44.59 5.00
N THR A 61 22.27 -43.57 4.14
CA THR A 61 23.48 -43.32 3.30
C THR A 61 23.41 -41.95 2.62
N VAL A 62 24.44 -41.13 2.84
CA VAL A 62 24.78 -39.94 2.05
C VAL A 62 25.85 -40.39 1.04
N ASN A 63 25.71 -40.00 -0.22
CA ASN A 63 26.80 -39.96 -1.18
C ASN A 63 26.77 -38.62 -1.91
N ASP A 64 27.83 -37.85 -1.72
CA ASP A 64 28.23 -36.70 -2.52
C ASP A 64 28.76 -37.16 -3.90
N ASN A 65 28.50 -36.40 -4.97
CA ASN A 65 29.56 -35.85 -5.83
C ASN A 65 29.05 -35.01 -7.04
N VAL A 66 29.46 -33.74 -6.99
CA VAL A 66 29.99 -32.80 -8.01
C VAL A 66 30.21 -33.32 -9.46
N LYS A 67 29.74 -32.58 -10.49
CA LYS A 67 30.55 -31.78 -11.47
C LYS A 67 29.81 -31.32 -12.75
N THR A 68 30.17 -30.09 -13.10
CA THR A 68 30.01 -29.22 -14.28
C THR A 68 30.32 -29.81 -15.68
N GLY A 69 29.65 -29.29 -16.73
CA GLY A 69 30.29 -29.00 -18.04
C GLY A 69 29.48 -29.11 -19.36
N ALA A 70 29.17 -27.95 -19.97
CA ALA A 70 29.19 -27.57 -21.41
C ALA A 70 28.13 -28.03 -22.49
N ASP A 71 27.47 -27.00 -23.05
CA ASP A 71 27.19 -26.62 -24.47
C ASP A 71 26.47 -27.50 -25.54
N THR A 72 25.26 -27.01 -25.91
CA THR A 72 24.71 -26.59 -27.24
C THR A 72 24.28 -27.58 -28.38
N LYS A 73 22.98 -27.39 -28.79
CA LYS A 73 22.26 -27.67 -30.09
C LYS A 73 21.90 -29.14 -30.44
N THR A 74 20.69 -29.57 -30.87
CA THR A 74 19.53 -28.97 -31.57
C THR A 74 18.25 -29.87 -31.43
N THR A 75 17.07 -29.23 -31.33
CA THR A 75 15.61 -29.56 -31.51
C THR A 75 15.14 -30.88 -32.18
N PRO A 76 13.84 -31.33 -32.15
CA PRO A 76 12.67 -31.15 -31.25
C PRO A 76 12.06 -32.49 -30.72
N THR A 77 11.41 -32.50 -29.56
CA THR A 77 10.34 -33.48 -29.28
C THR A 77 9.35 -32.90 -28.26
N GLU A 78 8.06 -32.98 -28.60
CA GLU A 78 6.92 -32.62 -27.75
C GLU A 78 6.91 -33.39 -26.45
N THR A 79 6.74 -32.69 -25.32
CA THR A 79 6.23 -33.30 -24.10
C THR A 79 5.35 -32.32 -23.34
N LEU A 80 4.06 -32.68 -23.27
CA LEU A 80 3.05 -32.32 -22.27
C LEU A 80 3.12 -30.91 -21.65
N VAL A 81 2.15 -30.10 -22.04
CA VAL A 81 1.67 -28.94 -21.29
C VAL A 81 1.26 -29.40 -19.88
N LYS A 82 2.19 -29.31 -18.93
CA LYS A 82 1.84 -29.14 -17.52
C LYS A 82 1.40 -27.68 -17.38
N LYS A 83 0.15 -27.48 -16.93
CA LYS A 83 -0.32 -26.21 -16.37
C LYS A 83 0.73 -25.72 -15.38
N VAL A 84 1.48 -24.70 -15.79
CA VAL A 84 2.27 -23.88 -14.89
C VAL A 84 1.26 -22.90 -14.29
N ASP A 85 1.11 -22.94 -12.97
CA ASP A 85 0.47 -21.87 -12.20
C ASP A 85 1.04 -20.52 -12.67
N PRO A 86 0.23 -19.47 -12.86
CA PRO A 86 0.74 -18.19 -13.32
C PRO A 86 1.76 -17.66 -12.30
N SER A 87 3.04 -17.72 -12.66
CA SER A 87 4.12 -17.19 -11.83
C SER A 87 4.15 -15.67 -11.96
N LEU A 88 3.80 -14.96 -10.88
CA LEU A 88 4.47 -13.81 -10.23
C LEU A 88 5.30 -12.76 -11.05
N GLN A 89 5.28 -12.74 -12.38
CA GLN A 89 5.99 -11.80 -13.26
C GLN A 89 5.06 -10.80 -13.98
N ASP A 90 3.74 -10.93 -13.83
CA ASP A 90 2.77 -10.23 -14.68
C ASP A 90 2.18 -8.94 -14.06
N GLN A 91 2.89 -8.30 -13.13
CA GLN A 91 2.43 -6.99 -12.66
C GLN A 91 2.87 -5.90 -13.64
N GLU A 92 1.90 -5.37 -14.38
CA GLU A 92 2.12 -4.24 -15.25
C GLU A 92 2.60 -3.02 -14.44
N VAL A 93 3.65 -2.35 -14.92
CA VAL A 93 4.26 -1.19 -14.25
C VAL A 93 4.62 -0.10 -15.25
N LEU A 94 4.51 1.16 -14.82
CA LEU A 94 5.08 2.30 -15.53
C LEU A 94 6.43 2.65 -14.91
N ARG A 95 7.42 2.93 -15.77
CA ARG A 95 8.77 3.32 -15.38
C ARG A 95 9.07 4.74 -15.88
N PHE A 96 9.30 5.65 -14.94
CA PHE A 96 9.69 7.02 -15.22
C PHE A 96 11.20 7.15 -15.03
N LYS A 97 11.88 7.55 -16.11
CA LYS A 97 13.35 7.59 -16.14
C LYS A 97 13.90 8.62 -15.18
N ALA A 98 14.92 8.19 -14.44
CA ALA A 98 15.66 9.05 -13.54
C ALA A 98 16.40 10.15 -14.32
N PRO A 99 16.57 11.36 -13.75
CA PRO A 99 17.19 12.48 -14.44
C PRO A 99 18.72 12.35 -14.56
N SER A 100 19.34 11.47 -13.76
CA SER A 100 20.76 11.13 -13.84
C SER A 100 21.03 9.77 -13.17
N LYS A 101 22.28 9.30 -13.25
CA LYS A 101 22.75 8.07 -12.57
C LYS A 101 22.74 8.16 -11.04
N ASP A 102 22.62 9.37 -10.49
CA ASP A 102 22.55 9.61 -9.05
C ASP A 102 21.18 9.22 -8.49
N PHE A 103 20.21 9.00 -9.37
CA PHE A 103 18.85 8.61 -9.04
C PHE A 103 18.51 7.26 -9.68
N ARG A 104 17.56 6.55 -9.07
CA ARG A 104 16.89 5.37 -9.62
C ARG A 104 15.57 5.77 -10.28
N ASP A 105 15.17 5.00 -11.29
CA ASP A 105 13.87 5.15 -11.95
C ASP A 105 12.73 5.07 -10.93
N ILE A 106 11.65 5.82 -11.17
CA ILE A 106 10.40 5.67 -10.42
C ILE A 106 9.54 4.62 -11.11
N VAL A 107 9.00 3.70 -10.33
CA VAL A 107 8.14 2.63 -10.82
C VAL A 107 6.83 2.63 -10.05
N ILE A 108 5.70 2.71 -10.76
CA ILE A 108 4.36 2.59 -10.19
C ILE A 108 3.59 1.48 -10.88
N GLN A 109 2.54 0.97 -10.22
CA GLN A 109 1.66 -0.02 -10.84
C GLN A 109 0.90 0.60 -12.02
N ALA A 110 0.67 -0.21 -13.03
CA ALA A 110 -0.09 0.14 -14.21
C ALA A 110 -1.26 -0.83 -14.40
N TYR A 111 -2.18 -0.44 -15.26
CA TYR A 111 -3.20 -1.30 -15.82
C TYR A 111 -3.56 -0.78 -17.21
N ASN A 112 -3.46 -1.63 -18.23
CA ASN A 112 -3.69 -1.30 -19.64
C ASN A 112 -2.90 -0.05 -20.11
N GLY A 113 -1.63 0.02 -19.74
CA GLY A 113 -0.70 1.09 -20.12
C GLY A 113 -0.85 2.40 -19.37
N LEU A 114 -1.79 2.49 -18.41
CA LEU A 114 -2.06 3.70 -17.64
C LEU A 114 -1.74 3.52 -16.15
N PRO A 115 -1.47 4.62 -15.40
CA PRO A 115 -1.24 4.55 -13.97
C PRO A 115 -2.41 3.88 -13.23
N ARG A 116 -2.07 3.04 -12.24
CA ARG A 116 -3.04 2.41 -11.35
C ARG A 116 -3.00 3.06 -9.97
N TYR A 117 -4.13 3.60 -9.54
CA TYR A 117 -4.34 4.27 -8.26
C TYR A 117 -5.36 3.52 -7.38
N GLY A 118 -5.48 3.93 -6.10
CA GLY A 118 -6.39 3.30 -5.15
C GLY A 118 -5.83 2.03 -4.51
N GLU A 119 -6.56 0.91 -4.66
CA GLU A 119 -6.20 -0.38 -4.11
C GLU A 119 -5.12 -1.03 -4.98
N LEU A 120 -3.94 -1.18 -4.39
CA LEU A 120 -2.75 -1.65 -5.09
C LEU A 120 -2.45 -3.11 -4.74
N ASN A 121 -1.93 -3.86 -5.70
CA ASN A 121 -1.45 -5.21 -5.42
C ASN A 121 -0.07 -5.12 -4.75
N PHE A 122 -0.02 -5.25 -3.42
CA PHE A 122 1.23 -5.36 -2.66
C PHE A 122 1.39 -6.76 -2.12
N GLN A 123 2.50 -7.40 -2.49
CA GLN A 123 2.98 -8.61 -1.85
C GLN A 123 4.38 -8.35 -1.30
N SER A 124 4.55 -8.53 0.02
CA SER A 124 5.84 -8.32 0.68
C SER A 124 6.87 -9.31 0.13
N GLY A 125 8.08 -8.82 -0.13
CA GLY A 125 9.19 -9.64 -0.64
C GLY A 125 9.09 -10.10 -2.10
N SER A 126 8.06 -9.71 -2.86
CA SER A 126 7.93 -10.02 -4.30
C SER A 126 7.89 -8.79 -5.20
N ASN A 127 7.34 -7.67 -4.71
CA ASN A 127 7.28 -6.42 -5.48
C ASN A 127 8.52 -5.55 -5.28
N ALA A 128 9.69 -6.09 -5.63
CA ALA A 128 10.91 -5.30 -5.63
C ALA A 128 10.76 -4.17 -6.66
N LEU A 129 10.74 -2.92 -6.19
CA LEU A 129 10.87 -1.64 -6.93
C LEU A 129 9.64 -0.75 -7.07
N ILE A 130 8.46 -1.03 -6.47
CA ILE A 130 7.37 -0.04 -6.51
C ILE A 130 7.72 1.18 -5.63
N THR A 131 7.89 2.35 -6.25
CA THR A 131 8.32 3.61 -5.59
C THR A 131 7.19 4.63 -5.50
N ASN A 132 6.02 4.19 -5.04
CA ASN A 132 4.82 5.03 -4.92
C ASN A 132 5.03 6.29 -4.06
N LYS A 133 5.86 6.20 -3.01
CA LYS A 133 6.21 7.34 -2.17
C LYS A 133 7.03 8.39 -2.93
N ALA A 134 7.99 7.97 -3.77
CA ALA A 134 8.74 8.88 -4.63
C ALA A 134 7.83 9.56 -5.65
N TYR A 135 6.96 8.77 -6.31
CA TYR A 135 6.00 9.31 -7.26
C TYR A 135 5.11 10.38 -6.61
N LYS A 136 4.48 10.06 -5.48
CA LYS A 136 3.66 11.02 -4.72
C LYS A 136 4.47 12.26 -4.30
N ALA A 137 5.70 12.08 -3.80
CA ALA A 137 6.54 13.19 -3.37
C ALA A 137 6.92 14.13 -4.54
N LEU A 138 7.22 13.59 -5.73
CA LEU A 138 7.44 14.42 -6.93
C LEU A 138 6.19 15.19 -7.33
N LEU A 139 5.02 14.55 -7.31
CA LEU A 139 3.80 15.26 -7.64
C LEU A 139 3.49 16.36 -6.60
N GLU A 140 3.73 16.12 -5.32
CA GLU A 140 3.66 17.17 -4.29
C GLU A 140 4.67 18.30 -4.55
N LEU A 141 5.88 17.99 -5.01
CA LEU A 141 6.87 19.01 -5.43
C LEU A 141 6.40 19.84 -6.63
N LYS A 142 5.67 19.23 -7.58
CA LYS A 142 5.06 19.95 -8.72
C LYS A 142 3.89 20.83 -8.26
N PHE A 143 2.91 20.24 -7.57
CA PHE A 143 1.63 20.90 -7.30
C PHE A 143 1.62 21.78 -6.05
N LEU A 144 2.62 21.69 -5.17
CA LEU A 144 2.78 22.58 -4.01
C LEU A 144 3.95 23.55 -4.19
N GLU A 145 4.24 24.00 -5.41
CA GLU A 145 5.40 24.86 -5.71
C GLU A 145 5.49 26.08 -4.76
N ASP A 146 4.36 26.72 -4.44
CA ASP A 146 4.32 27.86 -3.52
C ASP A 146 4.83 27.50 -2.12
N THR A 147 4.53 26.30 -1.61
CA THR A 147 5.06 25.81 -0.33
C THR A 147 6.58 25.66 -0.38
N PHE A 148 7.13 25.20 -1.51
CA PHE A 148 8.57 25.04 -1.69
C PHE A 148 9.30 26.38 -1.87
N LYS A 149 8.61 27.49 -2.13
CA LYS A 149 9.21 28.84 -2.12
C LYS A 149 9.62 29.27 -0.72
N ASP A 150 8.89 28.83 0.30
CA ASP A 150 9.18 29.12 1.71
C ASP A 150 10.29 28.24 2.30
N MET A 151 10.79 27.25 1.54
CA MET A 151 11.81 26.32 2.02
C MET A 151 13.13 27.04 2.34
N ASP A 152 13.54 27.01 3.62
CA ASP A 152 14.86 27.46 4.04
C ASP A 152 15.92 26.49 3.51
N ARG A 153 16.61 26.90 2.45
CA ARG A 153 17.64 26.09 1.77
C ARG A 153 18.99 26.14 2.49
N SER A 154 19.16 27.03 3.46
CA SER A 154 20.43 27.30 4.13
C SER A 154 20.63 26.46 5.40
N LYS A 155 19.57 25.89 5.94
CA LYS A 155 19.59 25.04 7.14
C LYS A 155 18.29 24.25 7.31
N LEU A 156 18.33 23.21 8.14
CA LEU A 156 17.12 22.52 8.55
C LEU A 156 16.24 23.40 9.43
N THR A 157 14.95 23.37 9.14
CA THR A 157 13.94 24.11 9.87
C THR A 157 13.54 23.31 11.10
N LYS A 158 13.75 23.89 12.29
CA LYS A 158 13.19 23.38 13.54
C LYS A 158 11.86 24.08 13.77
N HIS A 159 10.75 23.43 13.44
CA HIS A 159 9.42 23.97 13.74
C HIS A 159 9.01 23.58 15.16
N ILE A 160 8.74 24.58 15.99
CA ILE A 160 7.98 24.39 17.23
C ILE A 160 6.57 24.83 16.88
N ASN A 161 5.59 23.93 17.05
CA ASN A 161 4.17 24.17 16.77
C ASN A 161 3.65 25.39 17.54
N THR A 162 3.91 26.57 16.99
CA THR A 162 3.51 27.87 17.50
C THR A 162 2.58 28.45 16.46
N ALA A 163 1.40 28.88 16.90
CA ALA A 163 0.39 29.44 16.01
C ALA A 163 0.96 30.66 15.28
N GLY A 164 0.91 30.66 13.94
CA GLY A 164 1.19 31.84 13.11
C GLY A 164 2.42 31.77 12.20
N ASP A 165 3.31 30.77 12.31
CA ASP A 165 4.51 30.69 11.46
C ASP A 165 4.32 29.77 10.24
N LEU A 166 3.53 30.24 9.28
CA LEU A 166 3.21 29.49 8.06
C LEU A 166 4.47 29.18 7.23
N ALA A 167 5.40 30.13 7.12
CA ALA A 167 6.63 29.95 6.36
C ALA A 167 7.51 28.84 6.95
N LYS A 168 7.68 28.78 8.29
CA LYS A 168 8.42 27.66 8.91
C LYS A 168 7.69 26.33 8.75
N LYS A 169 6.36 26.30 8.85
CA LYS A 169 5.59 25.08 8.61
C LYS A 169 5.78 24.57 7.17
N ASN A 170 5.70 25.47 6.20
CA ASN A 170 5.90 25.16 4.78
C ASN A 170 7.33 24.67 4.53
N SER A 171 8.32 25.33 5.13
CA SER A 171 9.72 24.92 5.06
C SER A 171 9.95 23.53 5.64
N GLU A 172 9.45 23.23 6.84
CA GLU A 172 9.55 21.89 7.45
C GLU A 172 8.92 20.82 6.55
N PHE A 173 7.72 21.08 6.02
CA PHE A 173 7.06 20.16 5.10
C PHE A 173 7.89 19.92 3.83
N ALA A 174 8.38 20.99 3.18
CA ALA A 174 9.17 20.91 1.96
C ALA A 174 10.47 20.11 2.19
N GLN A 175 11.17 20.39 3.31
CA GLN A 175 12.39 19.67 3.69
C GLN A 175 12.11 18.19 3.97
N ASN A 176 10.99 17.86 4.61
CA ASN A 176 10.58 16.49 4.87
C ASN A 176 10.21 15.75 3.57
N ASN A 177 9.49 16.41 2.66
CA ASN A 177 9.16 15.86 1.34
C ASN A 177 10.44 15.56 0.54
N LEU A 178 11.42 16.48 0.50
CA LEU A 178 12.71 16.23 -0.15
C LEU A 178 13.49 15.06 0.48
N ARG A 179 13.45 14.92 1.80
CA ARG A 179 14.07 13.77 2.49
C ARG A 179 13.46 12.45 2.05
N ILE A 180 12.13 12.38 1.96
CA ILE A 180 11.42 11.20 1.45
C ILE A 180 11.83 10.94 0.00
N LEU A 181 11.80 11.96 -0.84
CA LEU A 181 12.14 11.84 -2.25
C LEU A 181 13.58 11.35 -2.44
N ALA A 182 14.55 11.93 -1.74
CA ALA A 182 15.95 11.50 -1.76
C ALA A 182 16.11 10.06 -1.26
N GLY A 183 15.51 9.72 -0.11
CA GLY A 183 15.55 8.37 0.44
C GLY A 183 14.98 7.31 -0.51
N GLU A 184 13.96 7.68 -1.28
CA GLU A 184 13.27 6.80 -2.23
C GLU A 184 13.81 6.87 -3.66
N THR A 185 14.70 7.80 -4.01
CA THR A 185 15.17 7.94 -5.40
C THR A 185 16.68 7.97 -5.56
N LEU A 186 17.47 8.24 -4.53
CA LEU A 186 18.93 8.21 -4.69
C LEU A 186 19.45 6.80 -4.99
N SER A 187 20.51 6.74 -5.80
CA SER A 187 21.37 5.56 -5.94
C SER A 187 21.98 5.17 -4.60
N GLU A 188 22.45 3.93 -4.48
CA GLU A 188 22.97 3.43 -3.21
C GLU A 188 24.18 4.24 -2.71
N ASP A 189 25.09 4.61 -3.61
CA ASP A 189 26.27 5.41 -3.27
C ASP A 189 25.87 6.79 -2.75
N LYS A 190 24.90 7.44 -3.41
CA LYS A 190 24.42 8.76 -3.00
C LYS A 190 23.62 8.73 -1.70
N LEU A 191 22.86 7.68 -1.44
CA LEU A 191 22.29 7.53 -0.11
C LEU A 191 23.35 7.47 0.97
N LYS A 192 24.43 6.72 0.72
CA LYS A 192 25.49 6.58 1.72
C LYS A 192 26.13 7.93 2.02
N GLU A 193 26.37 8.72 0.98
CA GLU A 193 26.87 10.09 1.08
C GLU A 193 25.96 11.00 1.91
N TYR A 194 24.63 10.92 1.71
CA TYR A 194 23.69 11.87 2.30
C TYR A 194 23.02 11.42 3.60
N PHE A 195 22.99 10.12 3.89
CA PHE A 195 22.18 9.55 4.97
C PHE A 195 22.95 8.61 5.89
N CYS A 196 24.25 8.38 5.68
CA CYS A 196 25.06 7.64 6.64
C CYS A 196 25.88 8.57 7.52
N ASP A 197 26.10 8.11 8.74
CA ASP A 197 27.09 8.73 9.63
C ASP A 197 28.46 8.14 9.30
N SER A 198 29.39 8.97 8.83
CA SER A 198 30.75 8.56 8.49
C SER A 198 31.54 8.04 9.69
N GLU A 199 31.11 8.38 10.90
CA GLU A 199 31.77 8.02 12.16
C GLU A 199 31.12 6.79 12.82
N ALA A 200 30.03 6.25 12.26
CA ALA A 200 29.35 5.10 12.84
C ALA A 200 30.12 3.78 12.64
N PRO A 201 30.18 2.92 13.67
CA PRO A 201 30.94 1.66 13.61
C PRO A 201 30.25 0.54 12.81
N SER A 202 28.94 0.64 12.56
CA SER A 202 28.20 -0.37 11.79
C SER A 202 27.94 0.09 10.36
N PRO A 203 27.99 -0.82 9.37
CA PRO A 203 27.69 -0.49 7.98
C PRO A 203 26.25 0.02 7.86
N CYS A 204 26.15 1.18 7.23
CA CYS A 204 24.89 1.83 6.96
C CYS A 204 24.16 1.07 5.84
N SER A 205 23.00 0.50 6.17
CA SER A 205 22.14 -0.25 5.24
C SER A 205 20.82 0.48 5.06
N PHE A 206 20.34 0.51 3.82
CA PHE A 206 19.04 1.08 3.44
C PHE A 206 18.03 0.02 3.01
N TYR A 207 18.31 -1.25 3.30
CA TYR A 207 17.43 -2.36 2.94
C TYR A 207 17.09 -3.21 4.16
N ASN A 208 15.82 -3.61 4.26
CA ASN A 208 15.38 -4.56 5.26
C ASN A 208 15.78 -6.00 4.86
N ARG A 209 15.48 -6.99 5.72
CA ARG A 209 15.80 -8.41 5.45
C ARG A 209 15.11 -8.98 4.20
N ALA A 210 14.02 -8.36 3.75
CA ALA A 210 13.30 -8.73 2.54
C ALA A 210 13.85 -8.02 1.27
N GLY A 211 14.92 -7.23 1.40
CA GLY A 211 15.50 -6.46 0.28
C GLY A 211 14.71 -5.20 -0.08
N GLU A 212 13.74 -4.80 0.74
CA GLU A 212 12.94 -3.60 0.49
C GLU A 212 13.64 -2.36 1.06
N ARG A 213 13.50 -1.23 0.36
CA ARG A 213 14.06 0.06 0.77
C ARG A 213 13.47 0.50 2.10
N MET A 214 14.33 0.82 3.06
CA MET A 214 13.94 1.36 4.36
C MET A 214 13.73 2.87 4.28
N HIS A 215 12.84 3.38 5.14
CA HIS A 215 12.68 4.81 5.34
C HIS A 215 13.94 5.40 6.00
N VAL A 216 14.53 6.41 5.36
CA VAL A 216 15.66 7.17 5.91
C VAL A 216 15.14 8.24 6.87
N SER A 217 15.42 8.17 8.16
CA SER A 217 14.78 9.08 9.12
C SER A 217 15.41 10.47 9.21
N TYR A 218 16.73 10.58 9.03
CA TYR A 218 17.49 11.81 9.25
C TYR A 218 18.59 11.94 8.19
N TRP A 219 18.86 13.18 7.77
CA TRP A 219 20.06 13.50 6.98
C TRP A 219 21.34 13.17 7.77
N GLY A 220 22.42 12.77 7.11
CA GLY A 220 23.71 12.54 7.77
C GLY A 220 23.75 11.42 8.83
N GLY A 221 22.83 10.45 8.78
CA GLY A 221 22.87 9.26 9.63
C GLY A 221 21.97 9.32 10.86
N THR A 222 22.39 10.05 11.89
CA THR A 222 21.74 10.02 13.21
C THR A 222 21.07 11.34 13.57
N SER A 223 20.00 11.26 14.36
CA SER A 223 19.28 12.46 14.84
C SER A 223 20.09 13.31 15.82
N THR A 224 21.13 12.74 16.43
CA THR A 224 21.92 13.38 17.49
C THR A 224 23.01 14.29 16.95
N ASN A 225 23.38 14.20 15.67
CA ASN A 225 24.39 15.07 15.05
C ASN A 225 23.74 16.13 14.16
N GLU A 226 23.39 17.29 14.74
CA GLU A 226 22.72 18.37 14.00
C GLU A 226 23.62 19.04 12.94
N PHE A 227 24.95 19.03 13.15
CA PHE A 227 25.89 19.59 12.18
C PHE A 227 26.00 18.71 10.93
N ALA A 228 26.06 17.38 11.11
CA ALA A 228 26.02 16.44 9.99
C ALA A 228 24.69 16.54 9.23
N GLN A 229 23.56 16.56 9.94
CA GLN A 229 22.24 16.76 9.34
C GLN A 229 22.15 18.02 8.48
N ASN A 230 22.55 19.19 9.03
CA ASN A 230 22.52 20.44 8.30
C ASN A 230 23.46 20.43 7.08
N ARG A 231 24.67 19.90 7.21
CA ARG A 231 25.62 19.80 6.09
C ARG A 231 25.10 18.89 4.98
N SER A 232 24.60 17.70 5.29
CA SER A 232 24.03 16.79 4.30
C SER A 232 22.81 17.38 3.61
N TYR A 233 21.88 17.98 4.38
CA TYR A 233 20.71 18.66 3.83
C TYR A 233 21.07 19.80 2.87
N THR A 234 21.89 20.74 3.32
CA THR A 234 22.26 21.93 2.52
C THR A 234 23.05 21.56 1.27
N THR A 235 23.94 20.57 1.37
CA THR A 235 24.69 20.04 0.21
C THR A 235 23.74 19.40 -0.79
N PHE A 236 22.82 18.54 -0.32
CA PHE A 236 21.82 17.90 -1.17
C PHE A 236 20.94 18.92 -1.90
N VAL A 237 20.43 19.91 -1.17
CA VAL A 237 19.56 20.95 -1.76
C VAL A 237 20.32 21.75 -2.81
N LYS A 238 21.58 22.13 -2.54
CA LYS A 238 22.42 22.85 -3.48
C LYS A 238 22.68 22.05 -4.76
N GLU A 239 22.87 20.74 -4.65
CA GLU A 239 23.22 19.88 -5.80
C GLU A 239 22.01 19.39 -6.59
N TYR A 240 20.90 19.05 -5.92
CA TYR A 240 19.84 18.24 -6.53
C TYR A 240 18.45 18.86 -6.52
N PHE A 241 18.20 19.93 -5.76
CA PHE A 241 16.84 20.47 -5.66
C PHE A 241 16.26 20.88 -7.02
N ASP A 242 17.02 21.64 -7.81
CA ASP A 242 16.56 22.10 -9.12
C ASP A 242 16.38 20.94 -10.11
N THR A 243 17.25 19.92 -10.04
CA THR A 243 17.12 18.69 -10.83
C THR A 243 15.81 17.95 -10.52
N LEU A 244 15.49 17.79 -9.24
CA LEU A 244 14.24 17.14 -8.80
C LEU A 244 13.01 17.98 -9.12
N LYS A 245 13.11 19.31 -8.98
CA LYS A 245 12.04 20.25 -9.37
C LYS A 245 11.77 20.17 -10.88
N ASN A 246 12.80 20.09 -11.71
CA ASN A 246 12.63 19.93 -13.15
C ASN A 246 12.05 18.56 -13.50
N TRP A 247 12.48 17.51 -12.80
CA TRP A 247 11.93 16.17 -13.00
C TRP A 247 10.44 16.10 -12.63
N SER A 248 10.00 16.78 -11.56
CA SER A 248 8.58 16.78 -11.20
C SER A 248 7.68 17.39 -12.28
N GLN A 249 8.20 18.32 -13.09
CA GLN A 249 7.43 18.94 -14.19
C GLN A 249 7.19 18.00 -15.38
N SER A 250 7.91 16.87 -15.50
CA SER A 250 7.64 15.88 -16.55
C SER A 250 6.40 15.04 -16.29
N PHE A 251 5.79 15.16 -15.11
CA PHE A 251 4.58 14.44 -14.71
C PHE A 251 3.37 15.36 -14.83
N TYR A 252 2.21 14.79 -15.20
CA TYR A 252 0.96 15.57 -15.39
C TYR A 252 1.21 16.81 -16.25
N THR A 253 1.67 16.63 -17.49
CA THR A 253 2.09 17.73 -18.38
C THR A 253 0.98 18.73 -18.69
N ASN A 254 -0.27 18.27 -18.66
CA ASN A 254 -1.47 19.11 -18.83
C ASN A 254 -2.20 19.35 -17.50
N ASP A 255 -1.50 19.22 -16.37
CA ASP A 255 -2.02 19.27 -14.99
C ASP A 255 -3.16 18.26 -14.69
N SER A 256 -3.37 17.32 -15.60
CA SER A 256 -4.30 16.20 -15.45
C SER A 256 -3.70 14.93 -16.06
N GLU A 257 -4.14 13.77 -15.58
CA GLU A 257 -3.72 12.47 -16.10
C GLU A 257 -4.88 11.47 -16.07
N VAL A 258 -5.00 10.66 -17.12
CA VAL A 258 -5.95 9.54 -17.12
C VAL A 258 -5.30 8.35 -16.41
N ALA A 259 -6.02 7.80 -15.43
CA ALA A 259 -5.56 6.66 -14.64
C ALA A 259 -6.70 5.65 -14.44
N TYR A 260 -6.34 4.47 -13.96
CA TYR A 260 -7.31 3.51 -13.43
C TYR A 260 -7.35 3.59 -11.92
N TYR A 261 -8.51 3.97 -11.37
CA TYR A 261 -8.79 3.90 -9.95
C TYR A 261 -9.37 2.53 -9.61
N VAL A 262 -8.68 1.78 -8.76
CA VAL A 262 -9.16 0.48 -8.28
C VAL A 262 -9.72 0.66 -6.88
N ALA A 263 -11.00 0.37 -6.73
CA ALA A 263 -11.67 0.38 -5.44
C ALA A 263 -12.03 -1.04 -5.00
N LYS A 264 -12.04 -1.30 -3.70
CA LYS A 264 -12.39 -2.62 -3.17
C LYS A 264 -13.88 -2.67 -2.81
N GLY A 265 -14.65 -3.39 -3.62
CA GLY A 265 -16.07 -3.64 -3.39
C GLY A 265 -16.32 -4.94 -2.63
N LEU A 266 -17.57 -5.13 -2.21
CA LEU A 266 -18.06 -6.37 -1.62
C LEU A 266 -19.33 -6.84 -2.31
N VAL A 267 -19.46 -8.15 -2.48
CA VAL A 267 -20.73 -8.78 -2.83
C VAL A 267 -21.73 -8.52 -1.70
N GLY A 268 -22.80 -7.79 -1.99
CA GLY A 268 -23.76 -7.35 -0.98
C GLY A 268 -24.69 -8.47 -0.50
N GLU A 269 -25.16 -9.29 -1.43
CA GLU A 269 -26.22 -10.29 -1.21
C GLU A 269 -25.88 -11.62 -1.90
N LYS A 270 -26.70 -12.66 -1.66
CA LYS A 270 -26.60 -13.90 -2.43
C LYS A 270 -26.92 -13.64 -3.91
N TYR A 271 -26.55 -14.58 -4.78
CA TYR A 271 -26.90 -14.52 -6.19
C TYR A 271 -28.40 -14.29 -6.38
N ASP A 272 -28.76 -13.28 -7.16
CA ASP A 272 -30.13 -12.94 -7.47
C ASP A 272 -30.56 -13.74 -8.70
N PHE A 273 -31.31 -14.83 -8.49
CA PHE A 273 -31.79 -15.67 -9.59
C PHE A 273 -32.83 -14.99 -10.47
N LYS A 274 -33.53 -13.97 -9.95
CA LYS A 274 -34.54 -13.23 -10.70
C LYS A 274 -33.87 -12.24 -11.65
N GLU A 275 -32.94 -11.44 -11.13
CA GLU A 275 -32.21 -10.44 -11.93
C GLU A 275 -31.00 -11.06 -12.67
N LYS A 276 -30.62 -12.29 -12.33
CA LYS A 276 -29.51 -13.08 -12.90
C LYS A 276 -28.14 -12.42 -12.70
N GLY A 277 -27.75 -12.25 -11.44
CA GLY A 277 -26.45 -11.63 -11.13
C GLY A 277 -26.20 -11.35 -9.65
N TYR A 278 -25.25 -10.46 -9.38
CA TYR A 278 -24.83 -10.08 -8.04
C TYR A 278 -24.95 -8.58 -7.82
N TRP A 279 -25.38 -8.17 -6.63
CA TRP A 279 -25.30 -6.79 -6.19
C TRP A 279 -23.94 -6.52 -5.54
N ILE A 280 -23.19 -5.56 -6.06
CA ILE A 280 -21.86 -5.17 -5.58
C ILE A 280 -21.96 -3.83 -4.87
N GLY A 281 -21.66 -3.79 -3.57
CA GLY A 281 -21.72 -2.58 -2.75
C GLY A 281 -20.36 -2.18 -2.17
N ASN A 282 -20.39 -1.14 -1.34
CA ASN A 282 -19.23 -0.60 -0.61
C ASN A 282 -18.06 -0.16 -1.48
N LEU A 283 -18.32 0.23 -2.73
CA LEU A 283 -17.32 0.62 -3.72
C LEU A 283 -16.45 1.78 -3.26
N PHE A 284 -17.01 2.69 -2.45
CA PHE A 284 -16.35 3.87 -1.88
C PHE A 284 -16.47 3.87 -0.36
N SER A 285 -16.40 2.69 0.26
CA SER A 285 -16.40 2.57 1.73
C SER A 285 -15.24 1.73 2.25
N ILE A 286 -14.58 0.96 1.38
CA ILE A 286 -13.57 -0.03 1.76
C ILE A 286 -12.36 0.15 0.85
N GLY A 287 -11.26 0.67 1.42
CA GLY A 287 -9.94 0.67 0.79
C GLY A 287 -9.75 1.64 -0.38
N GLY A 288 -8.49 1.71 -0.84
CA GLY A 288 -7.99 2.58 -1.89
C GLY A 288 -7.55 3.98 -1.44
N ASP A 289 -6.25 4.15 -1.13
CA ASP A 289 -5.67 5.43 -0.67
C ASP A 289 -4.31 5.79 -1.30
N PHE A 290 -3.91 5.11 -2.39
CA PHE A 290 -2.81 5.62 -3.18
C PHE A 290 -3.30 6.71 -4.13
N ILE A 291 -2.92 7.96 -3.82
CA ILE A 291 -3.22 9.22 -4.53
C ILE A 291 -4.72 9.55 -4.54
N LEU A 292 -5.59 8.65 -4.95
CA LEU A 292 -7.03 8.89 -5.02
C LEU A 292 -7.75 8.42 -3.77
N HIS A 293 -8.24 9.39 -3.00
CA HIS A 293 -9.17 9.13 -1.89
C HIS A 293 -10.61 9.34 -2.37
N GLN A 294 -11.51 8.42 -2.02
CA GLN A 294 -12.91 8.40 -2.46
C GLN A 294 -13.69 9.72 -2.28
N SER A 295 -13.39 10.49 -1.23
CA SER A 295 -14.06 11.78 -0.97
C SER A 295 -13.77 12.83 -2.05
N ASN A 296 -12.72 12.63 -2.84
CA ASN A 296 -12.31 13.54 -3.91
C ASN A 296 -12.97 13.23 -5.26
N PHE A 297 -13.78 12.17 -5.35
CA PHE A 297 -14.53 11.86 -6.56
C PHE A 297 -15.52 12.99 -6.92
N LEU A 298 -15.42 13.53 -8.13
CA LEU A 298 -16.25 14.60 -8.67
C LEU A 298 -17.34 13.99 -9.54
N ALA A 299 -18.48 13.72 -8.92
CA ALA A 299 -19.65 13.19 -9.63
C ALA A 299 -20.44 14.32 -10.33
N TYR A 300 -20.74 14.14 -11.61
CA TYR A 300 -21.56 15.07 -12.40
C TYR A 300 -22.95 14.51 -12.69
N THR A 301 -23.03 13.23 -13.04
CA THR A 301 -24.30 12.58 -13.35
C THR A 301 -25.04 12.16 -12.08
N GLU A 302 -26.37 12.01 -12.17
CA GLU A 302 -27.17 11.54 -11.03
C GLU A 302 -26.77 10.13 -10.57
N ASN A 303 -26.33 9.27 -11.49
CA ASN A 303 -25.86 7.93 -11.14
C ASN A 303 -24.52 7.96 -10.41
N GLU A 304 -23.57 8.78 -10.86
CA GLU A 304 -22.30 9.00 -10.13
C GLU A 304 -22.56 9.58 -8.73
N LYS A 305 -23.48 10.54 -8.60
CA LYS A 305 -23.87 11.11 -7.29
C LYS A 305 -24.49 10.05 -6.39
N ALA A 306 -25.35 9.19 -6.94
CA ALA A 306 -25.99 8.12 -6.18
C ALA A 306 -24.97 7.08 -5.69
N ILE A 307 -24.01 6.71 -6.54
CA ILE A 307 -22.93 5.79 -6.17
C ILE A 307 -22.04 6.39 -5.07
N ARG A 308 -21.68 7.68 -5.19
CA ARG A 308 -20.84 8.38 -4.20
C ARG A 308 -21.53 8.61 -2.86
N HIS A 309 -22.78 9.10 -2.87
CA HIS A 309 -23.44 9.63 -1.67
C HIS A 309 -24.43 8.67 -1.01
N GLN A 310 -24.98 7.71 -1.74
CA GLN A 310 -26.04 6.84 -1.24
C GLN A 310 -25.57 5.40 -0.97
N ALA A 311 -24.25 5.15 -1.09
CA ALA A 311 -23.63 3.83 -0.92
C ALA A 311 -24.34 2.73 -1.73
N LYS A 312 -24.91 3.09 -2.89
CA LYS A 312 -25.70 2.17 -3.69
C LYS A 312 -24.85 1.01 -4.20
N LYS A 313 -25.52 -0.13 -4.32
CA LYS A 313 -24.99 -1.33 -4.94
C LYS A 313 -25.18 -1.23 -6.45
N ILE A 314 -24.14 -1.54 -7.19
CA ILE A 314 -24.17 -1.73 -8.65
C ILE A 314 -24.53 -3.19 -8.93
N PHE A 315 -25.41 -3.42 -9.89
CA PHE A 315 -25.71 -4.78 -10.33
C PHE A 315 -24.66 -5.27 -11.32
N LEU A 316 -24.09 -6.45 -11.06
CA LEU A 316 -23.23 -7.19 -11.97
C LEU A 316 -24.04 -8.35 -12.57
N PRO A 317 -24.49 -8.23 -13.84
CA PRO A 317 -25.12 -9.34 -14.54
C PRO A 317 -24.16 -10.51 -14.67
N MET A 318 -24.65 -11.72 -14.37
CA MET A 318 -23.85 -12.93 -14.47
C MET A 318 -24.77 -14.15 -14.54
N ASP A 319 -24.61 -15.01 -15.54
CA ASP A 319 -25.41 -16.23 -15.62
C ASP A 319 -25.09 -17.23 -14.50
N ALA A 320 -26.08 -18.05 -14.15
CA ALA A 320 -26.00 -18.98 -13.02
C ALA A 320 -24.82 -19.96 -13.12
N ASP A 321 -24.46 -20.40 -14.33
CA ASP A 321 -23.33 -21.31 -14.52
C ASP A 321 -21.98 -20.60 -14.29
N LYS A 322 -21.85 -19.34 -14.71
CA LYS A 322 -20.68 -18.51 -14.39
C LYS A 322 -20.62 -18.20 -12.89
N ALA A 323 -21.75 -17.94 -12.25
CA ALA A 323 -21.86 -17.71 -10.81
C ALA A 323 -21.44 -18.94 -9.98
N LYS A 324 -21.77 -20.16 -10.44
CA LYS A 324 -21.32 -21.42 -9.82
C LYS A 324 -19.79 -21.58 -9.84
N THR A 325 -19.11 -21.01 -10.84
CA THR A 325 -17.65 -21.02 -10.91
C THR A 325 -17.05 -20.10 -9.86
N TYR A 326 -17.55 -18.87 -9.75
CA TYR A 326 -17.03 -17.89 -8.79
C TYR A 326 -17.42 -18.15 -7.33
N LYS A 327 -18.56 -18.83 -7.10
CA LYS A 327 -19.07 -19.20 -5.77
C LYS A 327 -19.08 -18.02 -4.78
N LEU A 328 -19.43 -16.83 -5.27
CA LEU A 328 -19.44 -15.63 -4.44
C LEU A 328 -20.51 -15.75 -3.36
N ILE A 329 -20.11 -15.46 -2.13
CA ILE A 329 -20.98 -15.30 -0.96
C ILE A 329 -21.03 -13.82 -0.54
N PRO A 330 -22.05 -13.39 0.24
CA PRO A 330 -22.06 -12.05 0.80
C PRO A 330 -20.73 -11.72 1.50
N ARG A 331 -20.24 -10.50 1.29
CA ARG A 331 -18.92 -10.00 1.72
C ARG A 331 -17.70 -10.62 1.03
N SER A 332 -17.89 -11.40 -0.03
CA SER A 332 -16.76 -11.76 -0.90
C SER A 332 -16.14 -10.47 -1.47
N PRO A 333 -14.81 -10.29 -1.38
CA PRO A 333 -14.17 -9.14 -1.97
C PRO A 333 -14.17 -9.26 -3.50
N VAL A 334 -14.41 -8.10 -4.12
CA VAL A 334 -14.27 -7.87 -5.56
C VAL A 334 -13.55 -6.53 -5.76
N TYR A 335 -12.91 -6.34 -6.90
CA TYR A 335 -12.15 -5.14 -7.22
C TYR A 335 -12.82 -4.44 -8.40
N VAL A 336 -13.14 -3.18 -8.20
CA VAL A 336 -13.94 -2.39 -9.13
C VAL A 336 -13.05 -1.32 -9.71
N VAL A 337 -12.89 -1.34 -11.03
CA VAL A 337 -11.91 -0.54 -11.76
C VAL A 337 -12.64 0.53 -12.54
N PHE A 338 -12.32 1.78 -12.22
CA PHE A 338 -12.83 2.97 -12.88
C PHE A 338 -11.72 3.59 -13.73
N LYS A 339 -12.01 3.90 -14.99
CA LYS A 339 -11.13 4.78 -15.78
C LYS A 339 -11.48 6.22 -15.43
N VAL A 340 -10.50 6.98 -14.94
CA VAL A 340 -10.73 8.31 -14.36
C VAL A 340 -9.77 9.34 -14.92
N LEU A 341 -10.26 10.58 -15.06
CA LEU A 341 -9.40 11.74 -15.26
C LEU A 341 -9.08 12.34 -13.90
N VAL A 342 -7.79 12.41 -13.56
CA VAL A 342 -7.30 12.93 -12.27
C VAL A 342 -6.82 14.36 -12.45
N SER A 343 -7.34 15.25 -11.63
CA SER A 343 -7.04 16.69 -11.59
C SER A 343 -6.54 17.07 -10.19
N PRO A 344 -5.22 17.14 -9.98
CA PRO A 344 -4.63 17.53 -8.70
C PRO A 344 -4.82 19.02 -8.42
N LYS A 345 -5.05 19.38 -7.15
CA LYS A 345 -5.03 20.78 -6.71
C LYS A 345 -4.52 20.93 -5.28
N PRO A 346 -3.88 22.05 -4.92
CA PRO A 346 -3.56 22.33 -3.52
C PRO A 346 -4.82 22.29 -2.65
N ASN A 347 -4.82 21.46 -1.61
CA ASN A 347 -5.89 21.43 -0.60
C ASN A 347 -5.60 22.44 0.52
N ASN A 348 -4.33 22.47 0.92
CA ASN A 348 -3.73 23.42 1.84
C ASN A 348 -2.22 23.45 1.53
N THR A 349 -1.45 24.21 2.30
CA THR A 349 -0.02 24.37 2.04
C THR A 349 0.81 23.09 2.20
N THR A 350 0.27 22.02 2.76
CA THR A 350 1.02 20.76 3.01
C THR A 350 0.30 19.53 2.47
N SER A 351 -0.68 19.69 1.57
CA SER A 351 -1.36 18.55 0.96
C SER A 351 -1.99 18.90 -0.38
N VAL A 352 -1.93 17.93 -1.29
CA VAL A 352 -2.63 17.97 -2.57
C VAL A 352 -3.93 17.18 -2.45
N LYS A 353 -5.03 17.75 -2.93
CA LYS A 353 -6.27 17.04 -3.18
C LYS A 353 -6.24 16.51 -4.61
N TRP A 354 -6.35 15.20 -4.75
CA TRP A 354 -6.38 14.53 -6.05
C TRP A 354 -7.85 14.32 -6.42
N GLU A 355 -8.44 15.33 -7.05
CA GLU A 355 -9.80 15.22 -7.54
C GLU A 355 -9.84 14.36 -8.80
N TYR A 356 -10.94 13.66 -9.00
CA TYR A 356 -11.06 12.80 -10.17
C TYR A 356 -12.51 12.60 -10.56
N GLU A 357 -12.74 12.40 -11.85
CA GLU A 357 -14.05 12.12 -12.44
C GLU A 357 -13.96 10.88 -13.34
N LEU A 358 -15.10 10.31 -13.73
CA LEU A 358 -15.10 9.18 -14.66
C LEU A 358 -14.75 9.67 -16.06
N GLU A 359 -13.70 9.09 -16.63
CA GLU A 359 -13.37 9.24 -18.05
C GLU A 359 -14.24 8.29 -18.91
N SER A 360 -14.76 7.23 -18.30
CA SER A 360 -15.62 6.22 -18.92
C SER A 360 -16.77 5.84 -17.98
N PRO A 361 -18.01 5.71 -18.48
CA PRO A 361 -19.12 5.20 -17.68
C PRO A 361 -19.03 3.69 -17.45
N ILE A 362 -18.16 3.00 -18.20
CA ILE A 362 -17.92 1.56 -18.06
C ILE A 362 -17.01 1.32 -16.87
N VAL A 363 -17.48 0.46 -15.97
CA VAL A 363 -16.77 -0.02 -14.80
C VAL A 363 -16.53 -1.50 -14.94
N GLU A 364 -15.30 -1.90 -14.66
CA GLU A 364 -14.89 -3.30 -14.74
C GLU A 364 -14.85 -3.92 -13.34
N ILE A 365 -15.26 -5.17 -13.22
CA ILE A 365 -15.32 -5.88 -11.93
C ILE A 365 -14.48 -7.14 -12.01
N TYR A 366 -13.54 -7.27 -11.08
CA TYR A 366 -12.55 -8.34 -10.97
C TYR A 366 -12.69 -9.12 -9.68
N LYS A 367 -12.30 -10.40 -9.72
CA LYS A 367 -12.30 -11.27 -8.54
C LYS A 367 -11.08 -11.04 -7.64
N ASP A 368 -9.96 -10.62 -8.23
CA ASP A 368 -8.63 -10.52 -7.64
C ASP A 368 -8.04 -9.11 -7.75
N VAL A 369 -7.15 -8.75 -6.82
CA VAL A 369 -6.50 -7.42 -6.80
C VAL A 369 -5.48 -7.27 -7.92
N THR A 370 -4.99 -8.37 -8.48
CA THR A 370 -4.07 -8.38 -9.63
C THR A 370 -4.76 -8.05 -10.95
N LEU A 371 -6.09 -7.94 -10.97
CA LEU A 371 -6.91 -7.61 -12.15
C LEU A 371 -6.76 -8.64 -13.28
N THR A 372 -6.61 -9.92 -12.94
CA THR A 372 -6.40 -11.01 -13.91
C THR A 372 -7.67 -11.81 -14.20
N ASP A 373 -8.62 -11.87 -13.26
CA ASP A 373 -9.87 -12.61 -13.38
C ASP A 373 -11.06 -11.64 -13.45
N LYS A 374 -11.35 -11.20 -14.68
CA LYS A 374 -12.44 -10.28 -15.00
C LYS A 374 -13.80 -10.98 -14.92
N MET A 375 -14.63 -10.53 -13.99
CA MET A 375 -15.98 -11.06 -13.77
C MET A 375 -16.98 -10.49 -14.78
N GLY A 376 -16.85 -9.20 -15.13
CA GLY A 376 -17.71 -8.53 -16.10
C GLY A 376 -17.48 -7.02 -16.14
N GLU A 377 -18.31 -6.34 -16.93
CA GLU A 377 -18.34 -4.89 -17.09
C GLU A 377 -19.76 -4.38 -16.91
N VAL A 378 -19.90 -3.16 -16.40
CA VAL A 378 -21.18 -2.53 -16.14
C VAL A 378 -21.11 -1.07 -16.57
N ASP A 379 -22.10 -0.62 -17.33
CA ASP A 379 -22.30 0.81 -17.62
C ASP A 379 -23.08 1.46 -16.47
N ILE A 380 -22.44 2.40 -15.76
CA ILE A 380 -23.04 3.14 -14.64
C ILE A 380 -24.30 3.91 -15.07
N ASN A 381 -24.41 4.34 -16.31
CA ASN A 381 -25.55 5.14 -16.78
C ASN A 381 -26.83 4.31 -16.94
N SER A 382 -26.70 3.03 -17.30
CA SER A 382 -27.84 2.15 -17.54
C SER A 382 -28.02 1.05 -16.50
N THR A 383 -27.06 0.85 -15.60
CA THR A 383 -27.16 -0.20 -14.59
C THR A 383 -28.26 0.06 -13.57
N ASN A 384 -28.85 -1.03 -13.08
CA ASN A 384 -29.71 -0.96 -11.91
C ASN A 384 -28.86 -0.61 -10.68
N LEU A 385 -29.36 0.33 -9.88
CA LEU A 385 -28.78 0.72 -8.60
C LEU A 385 -29.77 0.41 -7.47
N LYS A 386 -29.29 -0.19 -6.38
CA LYS A 386 -30.10 -0.59 -5.23
C LYS A 386 -29.47 -0.08 -3.92
N ASN A 387 -30.29 0.23 -2.93
CA ASN A 387 -29.83 0.59 -1.58
C ASN A 387 -29.35 -0.64 -0.78
#